data_AF-A0A6J5DNI9-F1
#
_entry.id   AF-A0A6J5DNI9-F1
#
_cell.length_a   1.000
_cell.length_b   1.000
_cell.length_c   1.000
_cell.angle_alpha   90.00
_cell.angle_beta   90.00
_cell.angle_gamma   90.00
#
_symmetry.space_group_name_H-M   'P 1'
#
loop_
_entity.id
_entity.type
_entity.pdbx_description
1 polymer ?
#
loop_
_entity_poly.entity_id
_entity_poly.type
_entity_poly.pdbx_seq_one_letter_code
_entity_poly.pdbx_strand_id
1 'polypeptide(L)'
;MGEAWFMGESRRTCAELQDDLQSIDIARLDTPLEEIVIGTTSFGPLDEWRQWYHYLLVQLMPRCHERQQHALLEWLIAAFVSQHPGRISSEPYPGYRRDVLDTLGQSLMDPGCWPSGALDPAACFNRHPDRQSGTGDWFNASGKFSSSMFLCVKYLETPEIRPWLTSVLAIDDPLWRAQLMIWFVGADDMLRGRVRQPSGFSPLDYPRIDWQGARYLSGSTDRDATPLEFVPSANRDAAVDTLRAVMTEATFLDWLQSLGRHDHVESELADLPYRFYSRYGASNPPG
;
A
#
# COMPACT_ATOMS: atom_id res chain seq x y z
N MET A 1 17.09 -14.45 13.42
CA MET A 1 15.63 -14.56 13.30
C MET A 1 15.30 -16.04 13.38
N GLY A 2 14.61 -16.47 14.44
CA GLY A 2 13.91 -17.76 14.42
C GLY A 2 12.59 -17.63 13.66
N GLU A 3 11.99 -18.73 13.18
CA GLU A 3 10.59 -18.73 12.71
C GLU A 3 9.64 -18.28 13.83
N ALA A 4 8.55 -17.60 13.47
CA ALA A 4 7.50 -17.20 14.38
C ALA A 4 6.74 -18.41 14.97
N TRP A 5 6.78 -19.55 14.28
CA TRP A 5 6.03 -20.75 14.65
C TRP A 5 6.83 -21.65 15.61
N PHE A 6 6.73 -21.42 16.91
CA PHE A 6 7.09 -22.44 17.94
C PHE A 6 5.97 -23.51 18.00
N MET A 7 6.23 -24.83 18.01
CA MET A 7 6.99 -25.59 19.03
C MET A 7 7.61 -26.90 18.48
N GLY A 8 8.50 -26.83 17.47
CA GLY A 8 9.36 -27.97 17.10
C GLY A 8 10.66 -28.00 17.92
N GLU A 9 11.25 -29.18 18.15
CA GLU A 9 12.58 -29.30 18.80
C GLU A 9 13.69 -28.57 18.03
N SER A 10 13.51 -28.33 16.72
CA SER A 10 14.41 -27.55 15.87
C SER A 10 13.76 -26.23 15.45
N ARG A 11 14.40 -25.10 15.79
CA ARG A 11 14.06 -23.77 15.26
C ARG A 11 14.74 -23.62 13.90
N ARG A 12 14.00 -23.29 12.84
CA ARG A 12 14.66 -22.75 11.64
C ARG A 12 15.17 -21.37 11.99
N THR A 13 16.47 -21.19 11.83
CA THR A 13 17.13 -19.90 11.90
C THR A 13 17.33 -19.40 10.48
N CYS A 14 16.87 -18.19 10.17
CA CYS A 14 17.21 -17.52 8.90
C CYS A 14 18.65 -17.01 8.96
N ALA A 15 19.62 -17.93 9.04
CA ALA A 15 21.04 -17.61 9.17
C ALA A 15 21.56 -16.87 7.93
N GLU A 16 20.96 -17.12 6.76
CA GLU A 16 21.27 -16.43 5.52
C GLU A 16 21.07 -14.91 5.60
N LEU A 17 20.23 -14.42 6.53
CA LEU A 17 20.01 -12.97 6.69
C LEU A 17 21.16 -12.25 7.38
N GLN A 18 22.13 -12.99 7.92
CA GLN A 18 23.36 -12.44 8.49
C GLN A 18 24.48 -12.29 7.44
N ASP A 19 24.31 -12.89 6.26
CA ASP A 19 25.23 -12.77 5.14
C ASP A 19 24.93 -11.51 4.31
N ASP A 20 25.52 -11.40 3.12
CA ASP A 20 25.24 -10.29 2.20
C ASP A 20 23.81 -10.39 1.63
N LEU A 21 22.88 -9.64 2.25
CA LEU A 21 21.48 -9.55 1.84
C LEU A 21 21.31 -9.10 0.38
N GLN A 22 22.28 -8.39 -0.21
CA GLN A 22 22.22 -7.95 -1.60
C GLN A 22 22.39 -9.13 -2.57
N SER A 23 23.05 -10.20 -2.14
CA SER A 23 23.26 -11.41 -2.94
C SER A 23 22.08 -12.39 -2.90
N ILE A 24 21.14 -12.21 -1.96
CA ILE A 24 19.99 -13.10 -1.79
C ILE A 24 18.93 -12.79 -2.86
N ASP A 25 18.39 -13.85 -3.46
CA ASP A 25 17.23 -13.74 -4.33
C ASP A 25 16.04 -13.11 -3.58
N ILE A 26 15.42 -12.09 -4.17
CA ILE A 26 14.27 -11.40 -3.55
C ILE A 26 13.15 -12.37 -3.22
N ALA A 27 12.93 -13.41 -4.02
CA ALA A 27 11.91 -14.41 -3.74
C ALA A 27 12.08 -15.06 -2.36
N ARG A 28 13.33 -15.14 -1.86
CA ARG A 28 13.65 -15.71 -0.55
C ARG A 28 13.52 -14.71 0.60
N LEU A 29 13.42 -13.41 0.31
CA LEU A 29 13.28 -12.34 1.29
C LEU A 29 11.83 -12.13 1.74
N ASP A 30 10.86 -12.62 0.96
CA ASP A 30 9.45 -12.59 1.33
C ASP A 30 9.17 -13.39 2.61
N THR A 31 9.74 -14.60 2.74
CA THR A 31 9.49 -15.47 3.90
C THR A 31 9.88 -14.83 5.24
N PRO A 32 11.10 -14.29 5.43
CA PRO A 32 11.44 -13.57 6.66
C PRO A 32 10.50 -12.42 7.03
N LEU A 33 10.05 -11.64 6.03
CA LEU A 33 9.15 -10.52 6.27
C LEU A 33 7.73 -11.01 6.61
N GLU A 34 7.26 -12.06 5.94
CA GLU A 34 6.01 -12.74 6.28
C GLU A 34 6.05 -13.27 7.72
N GLU A 35 7.14 -13.90 8.13
CA GLU A 35 7.34 -14.40 9.50
C GLU A 35 7.32 -13.26 10.53
N ILE A 36 7.91 -12.10 10.24
CA ILE A 36 7.80 -10.91 11.11
C ILE A 36 6.33 -10.48 11.22
N VAL A 37 5.59 -10.41 10.10
CA VAL A 37 4.19 -9.98 10.09
C VAL A 37 3.32 -10.96 10.88
N ILE A 38 3.37 -12.25 10.55
CA ILE A 38 2.59 -13.30 11.20
C ILE A 38 2.98 -13.42 12.67
N GLY A 39 4.28 -13.39 12.98
CA GLY A 39 4.78 -13.49 14.34
C GLY A 39 4.33 -12.34 15.21
N THR A 40 4.43 -11.10 14.71
CA THR A 40 3.97 -9.92 15.45
C THR A 40 2.45 -9.95 15.66
N THR A 41 1.69 -10.34 14.64
CA THR A 41 0.21 -10.37 14.73
C THR A 41 -0.31 -11.53 15.59
N SER A 42 0.40 -12.65 15.65
CA SER A 42 -0.02 -13.85 16.39
C SER A 42 0.46 -13.88 17.83
N PHE A 43 1.67 -13.35 18.10
CA PHE A 43 2.33 -13.47 19.42
C PHE A 43 2.56 -12.11 20.10
N GLY A 44 2.18 -11.01 19.45
CA GLY A 44 2.43 -9.67 19.95
C GLY A 44 3.81 -9.14 19.55
N PRO A 45 4.10 -7.87 19.91
CA PRO A 45 5.38 -7.25 19.61
C PRO A 45 6.50 -7.87 20.46
N LEU A 46 7.48 -8.48 19.81
CA LEU A 46 8.73 -8.92 20.42
C LEU A 46 9.90 -8.07 19.92
N ASP A 47 10.86 -7.79 20.80
CA ASP A 47 12.04 -6.97 20.44
C ASP A 47 12.85 -7.59 19.29
N GLU A 48 12.91 -8.92 19.20
CA GLU A 48 13.60 -9.61 18.10
C GLU A 48 12.97 -9.25 16.75
N TRP A 49 11.64 -9.31 16.61
CA TRP A 49 10.95 -8.96 15.36
C TRP A 49 11.20 -7.52 14.97
N ARG A 50 11.16 -6.62 15.95
CA ARG A 50 11.43 -5.19 15.74
C ARG A 50 12.85 -4.94 15.26
N GLN A 51 13.84 -5.54 15.91
CA GLN A 51 15.25 -5.39 15.54
C GLN A 51 15.52 -5.93 14.14
N TRP A 52 15.01 -7.12 13.82
CA TRP A 52 15.14 -7.69 12.48
C TRP A 52 14.44 -6.85 11.42
N TYR A 53 13.23 -6.37 11.71
CA TYR A 53 12.52 -5.49 10.79
C TYR A 53 13.31 -4.22 10.48
N HIS A 54 13.82 -3.51 11.50
CA HIS A 54 14.61 -2.29 11.25
C HIS A 54 15.87 -2.57 10.45
N TYR A 55 16.55 -3.69 10.73
CA TYR A 55 17.71 -4.12 9.95
C TYR A 55 17.33 -4.40 8.49
N LEU A 56 16.29 -5.21 8.26
CA LEU A 56 15.83 -5.57 6.91
C LEU A 56 15.29 -4.36 6.14
N LEU A 57 14.55 -3.46 6.79
CA LEU A 57 14.04 -2.25 6.16
C LEU A 57 15.17 -1.47 5.49
N VAL A 58 16.22 -1.13 6.25
CA VAL A 58 17.36 -0.34 5.72
C VAL A 58 18.05 -1.06 4.56
N GLN A 59 18.20 -2.39 4.66
CA GLN A 59 18.96 -3.18 3.68
C GLN A 59 18.15 -3.47 2.40
N LEU A 60 16.83 -3.60 2.50
CA LEU A 60 15.97 -4.04 1.41
C LEU A 60 15.27 -2.90 0.67
N MET A 61 15.20 -1.70 1.25
CA MET A 61 14.60 -0.55 0.55
C MET A 61 15.24 -0.23 -0.81
N PRO A 62 16.58 -0.25 -0.99
CA PRO A 62 17.19 -0.03 -2.31
C PRO A 62 16.76 -1.07 -3.37
N ARG A 63 16.26 -2.23 -2.92
CA ARG A 63 15.86 -3.36 -3.75
C ARG A 63 14.35 -3.43 -4.01
N CYS A 64 13.54 -2.54 -3.44
CA CYS A 64 12.08 -2.63 -3.47
C CYS A 64 11.46 -2.53 -4.88
N HIS A 65 12.23 -2.04 -5.86
CA HIS A 65 11.85 -1.90 -7.27
C HIS A 65 12.66 -2.79 -8.22
N GLU A 66 13.41 -3.77 -7.70
CA GLU A 66 14.06 -4.76 -8.56
C GLU A 66 13.02 -5.48 -9.43
N ARG A 67 13.38 -5.74 -10.69
CA ARG A 67 12.48 -6.07 -11.81
C ARG A 67 11.86 -7.48 -11.77
N GLN A 68 11.54 -7.98 -10.60
CA GLN A 68 10.84 -9.23 -10.41
C GLN A 68 9.51 -8.95 -9.70
N GLN A 69 8.47 -9.70 -10.04
CA GLN A 69 7.09 -9.55 -9.53
C GLN A 69 6.97 -9.90 -8.04
N HIS A 70 7.81 -9.32 -7.20
CA HIS A 70 7.86 -9.60 -5.78
C HIS A 70 7.18 -8.49 -4.99
N ALA A 71 6.59 -8.90 -3.89
CA ALA A 71 5.80 -8.05 -3.02
C ALA A 71 6.66 -7.43 -1.91
N LEU A 72 7.96 -7.22 -2.15
CA LEU A 72 8.92 -6.79 -1.13
C LEU A 72 8.49 -5.50 -0.42
N LEU A 73 8.11 -4.47 -1.18
CA LEU A 73 7.59 -3.23 -0.61
C LEU A 73 6.30 -3.46 0.21
N GLU A 74 5.40 -4.30 -0.30
CA GLU A 74 4.13 -4.62 0.36
C GLU A 74 4.37 -5.30 1.70
N TRP A 75 5.33 -6.24 1.75
CA TRP A 75 5.77 -6.90 2.97
C TRP A 75 6.46 -5.96 3.96
N LEU A 76 7.34 -5.06 3.48
CA LEU A 76 7.98 -4.06 4.34
C LEU A 76 6.94 -3.13 4.99
N ILE A 77 5.90 -2.75 4.24
CA ILE A 77 4.78 -1.97 4.76
C ILE A 77 3.92 -2.81 5.71
N ALA A 78 3.60 -4.06 5.37
CA ALA A 78 2.83 -4.93 6.25
C ALA A 78 3.56 -5.17 7.59
N ALA A 79 4.87 -5.39 7.56
CA ALA A 79 5.71 -5.56 8.74
C ALA A 79 5.81 -4.28 9.57
N PHE A 80 5.83 -3.11 8.93
CA PHE A 80 5.70 -1.84 9.62
C PHE A 80 4.37 -1.75 10.38
N VAL A 81 3.27 -2.05 9.68
CA VAL A 81 1.92 -1.90 10.22
C VAL A 81 1.62 -2.92 11.31
N SER A 82 2.15 -4.14 11.23
CA SER A 82 1.97 -5.13 12.29
C SER A 82 2.60 -4.68 13.61
N GLN A 83 3.72 -3.95 13.55
CA GLN A 83 4.40 -3.41 14.74
C GLN A 83 3.76 -2.12 15.27
N HIS A 84 3.08 -1.37 14.40
CA HIS A 84 2.42 -0.11 14.73
C HIS A 84 0.92 -0.13 14.37
N PRO A 85 0.11 -1.08 14.88
CA PRO A 85 -1.27 -1.28 14.41
C PRO A 85 -2.19 -0.06 14.62
N GLY A 86 -1.85 0.83 15.56
CA GLY A 86 -2.49 2.13 15.76
C GLY A 86 -1.72 3.28 15.10
N ARG A 87 -1.35 4.27 15.92
CA ARG A 87 -0.39 5.33 15.57
C ARG A 87 1.02 4.93 16.05
N ILE A 88 2.03 5.66 15.60
CA ILE A 88 3.38 5.57 16.14
C ILE A 88 3.38 6.27 17.51
N SER A 89 3.07 5.52 18.57
CA SER A 89 2.93 6.06 19.93
C SER A 89 4.26 6.19 20.67
N SER A 90 5.27 5.42 20.28
CA SER A 90 6.62 5.47 20.83
C SER A 90 7.61 5.46 19.68
N GLU A 91 8.10 6.65 19.31
CA GLU A 91 9.17 6.76 18.33
C GLU A 91 10.47 6.20 18.93
N PRO A 92 11.18 5.27 18.26
CA PRO A 92 12.50 4.81 18.69
C PRO A 92 13.53 5.95 18.79
N TYR A 93 13.34 7.00 17.99
CA TYR A 93 14.13 8.23 17.99
C TYR A 93 13.29 9.39 17.43
N PRO A 94 13.61 10.67 17.77
CA PRO A 94 12.87 11.81 17.26
C PRO A 94 12.88 11.89 15.73
N GLY A 95 11.69 11.96 15.11
CA GLY A 95 11.55 12.06 13.66
C GLY A 95 11.30 10.73 12.96
N TYR A 96 11.22 9.62 13.70
CA TYR A 96 11.01 8.28 13.15
C TYR A 96 9.80 8.19 12.20
N ARG A 97 8.66 8.79 12.56
CA ARG A 97 7.48 8.81 11.68
C ARG A 97 7.79 9.43 10.33
N ARG A 98 8.55 10.53 10.34
CA ARG A 98 8.90 11.27 9.12
C ARG A 98 9.80 10.42 8.24
N ASP A 99 10.84 9.81 8.82
CA ASP A 99 11.77 8.96 8.08
C ASP A 99 11.06 7.76 7.44
N VAL A 100 10.09 7.16 8.16
CA VAL A 100 9.24 6.09 7.61
C VAL A 100 8.43 6.58 6.41
N LEU A 101 7.79 7.75 6.50
CA LEU A 101 6.99 8.31 5.41
C LEU A 101 7.86 8.75 4.22
N ASP A 102 9.03 9.32 4.48
CA ASP A 102 9.99 9.71 3.46
C ASP A 102 10.68 8.50 2.80
N THR A 103 10.64 7.34 3.43
CA THR A 103 11.20 6.08 2.90
C THR A 103 10.13 5.21 2.25
N LEU A 104 9.24 4.63 3.05
CA LEU A 104 8.20 3.71 2.58
C LEU A 104 7.09 4.45 1.84
N GLY A 105 6.64 5.59 2.37
CA GLY A 105 5.52 6.37 1.81
C GLY A 105 5.86 7.06 0.48
N GLN A 106 7.14 7.39 0.25
CA GLN A 106 7.62 8.01 -0.99
C GLN A 106 8.31 7.01 -1.93
N SER A 107 8.32 5.72 -1.61
CA SER A 107 8.98 4.70 -2.43
C SER A 107 8.52 4.70 -3.89
N LEU A 108 7.24 4.95 -4.17
CA LEU A 108 6.71 5.03 -5.54
C LEU A 108 7.15 6.28 -6.30
N MET A 109 7.69 7.29 -5.62
CA MET A 109 8.27 8.49 -6.21
C MET A 109 9.77 8.32 -6.48
N ASP A 110 10.33 7.14 -6.22
CA ASP A 110 11.73 6.83 -6.53
C ASP A 110 12.02 7.05 -8.02
N PRO A 111 13.20 7.60 -8.39
CA PRO A 111 13.56 7.83 -9.79
C PRO A 111 13.49 6.58 -10.68
N GLY A 112 13.64 5.37 -10.11
CA GLY A 112 13.45 4.11 -10.82
C GLY A 112 12.01 3.86 -11.28
N CYS A 113 11.02 4.43 -10.60
CA CYS A 113 9.61 4.42 -11.02
C CYS A 113 9.27 5.52 -12.03
N TRP A 114 10.13 6.52 -12.16
CA TRP A 114 9.90 7.71 -13.00
C TRP A 114 11.10 8.01 -13.94
N PRO A 115 11.55 7.03 -14.75
CA PRO A 115 12.70 7.25 -15.63
C PRO A 115 12.42 8.40 -16.60
N SER A 116 13.27 9.43 -16.56
CA SER A 116 13.13 10.65 -17.37
C SER A 116 11.81 11.42 -17.12
N GLY A 117 11.22 11.28 -15.92
CA GLY A 117 10.00 11.99 -15.54
C GLY A 117 8.69 11.36 -16.04
N ALA A 118 8.76 10.18 -16.67
CA ALA A 118 7.58 9.42 -17.08
C ALA A 118 7.44 8.16 -16.21
N LEU A 119 6.21 7.78 -15.90
CA LEU A 119 5.96 6.59 -15.07
C LEU A 119 6.38 5.31 -15.80
N ASP A 120 7.15 4.47 -15.11
CA ASP A 120 7.39 3.07 -15.50
C ASP A 120 6.40 2.16 -14.75
N PRO A 121 5.33 1.65 -15.40
CA PRO A 121 4.33 0.82 -14.74
C PRO A 121 4.91 -0.53 -14.29
N ALA A 122 5.98 -1.02 -14.91
CA ALA A 122 6.63 -2.26 -14.48
C ALA A 122 7.36 -2.05 -13.15
N ALA A 123 8.13 -0.98 -13.02
CA ALA A 123 8.83 -0.68 -11.77
C ALA A 123 7.86 -0.25 -10.66
N CYS A 124 6.94 0.66 -10.97
CA CYS A 124 6.05 1.28 -9.98
C CYS A 124 4.93 0.34 -9.52
N PHE A 125 4.35 -0.43 -10.45
CA PHE A 125 3.14 -1.21 -10.19
C PHE A 125 3.32 -2.72 -10.33
N ASN A 126 4.54 -3.20 -10.66
CA ASN A 126 4.80 -4.59 -11.05
C ASN A 126 3.96 -5.03 -12.27
N ARG A 127 3.58 -4.08 -13.13
CA ARG A 127 2.78 -4.35 -14.34
C ARG A 127 3.68 -4.44 -15.55
N HIS A 128 3.87 -5.66 -16.03
CA HIS A 128 4.41 -5.86 -17.36
C HIS A 128 3.26 -5.85 -18.36
N PRO A 129 3.41 -5.20 -19.53
CA PRO A 129 2.51 -5.46 -20.64
C PRO A 129 2.70 -6.93 -21.02
N ASP A 130 1.80 -7.80 -20.56
CA ASP A 130 1.84 -9.20 -20.91
C ASP A 130 1.56 -9.32 -22.41
N ARG A 131 2.61 -9.66 -23.16
CA ARG A 131 2.53 -9.85 -24.61
C ARG A 131 1.65 -11.04 -24.99
N GLN A 132 1.34 -11.94 -24.06
CA GLN A 132 0.61 -13.18 -24.34
C GLN A 132 -0.87 -13.11 -23.98
N SER A 133 -1.24 -12.55 -22.82
CA SER A 133 -2.66 -12.39 -22.43
C SER A 133 -3.32 -11.15 -23.03
N GLY A 134 -2.53 -10.13 -23.38
CA GLY A 134 -3.05 -8.85 -23.86
C GLY A 134 -3.76 -8.01 -22.79
N THR A 135 -3.76 -8.44 -21.52
CA THR A 135 -4.35 -7.74 -20.38
C THR A 135 -3.26 -7.35 -19.38
N GLY A 136 -3.24 -6.09 -18.95
CA GLY A 136 -2.31 -5.56 -17.97
C GLY A 136 -2.83 -5.57 -16.53
N ASP A 137 -3.95 -6.25 -16.28
CA ASP A 137 -4.73 -6.30 -15.03
C ASP A 137 -5.13 -4.92 -14.50
N TRP A 138 -5.33 -3.95 -15.40
CA TRP A 138 -5.62 -2.54 -15.08
C TRP A 138 -6.97 -2.34 -14.37
N PHE A 139 -7.74 -3.40 -14.17
CA PHE A 139 -8.94 -3.40 -13.34
C PHE A 139 -8.66 -3.57 -11.84
N ASN A 140 -7.42 -3.87 -11.43
CA ASN A 140 -7.00 -3.93 -10.02
C ASN A 140 -6.08 -2.76 -9.69
N ALA A 141 -5.98 -2.35 -8.43
CA ALA A 141 -4.89 -1.50 -7.97
C ALA A 141 -3.69 -2.38 -7.63
N SER A 142 -2.49 -1.94 -8.02
CA SER A 142 -1.25 -2.64 -7.66
C SER A 142 -1.10 -2.75 -6.15
N GLY A 143 -0.61 -3.89 -5.64
CA GLY A 143 -0.35 -4.07 -4.22
C GLY A 143 0.64 -3.05 -3.66
N LYS A 144 1.70 -2.71 -4.41
CA LYS A 144 2.64 -1.61 -4.10
C LYS A 144 1.92 -0.27 -3.95
N PHE A 145 1.01 0.05 -4.88
CA PHE A 145 0.21 1.27 -4.84
C PHE A 145 -0.73 1.30 -3.63
N SER A 146 -1.49 0.22 -3.44
CA SER A 146 -2.46 0.09 -2.37
C SER A 146 -1.81 0.19 -0.99
N SER A 147 -0.76 -0.59 -0.75
CA SER A 147 -0.02 -0.58 0.52
C SER A 147 0.58 0.79 0.83
N SER A 148 1.17 1.47 -0.16
CA SER A 148 1.74 2.81 0.00
C SER A 148 0.68 3.88 0.29
N MET A 149 -0.45 3.86 -0.44
CA MET A 149 -1.57 4.76 -0.20
C MET A 149 -2.15 4.57 1.20
N PHE A 150 -2.37 3.32 1.61
CA PHE A 150 -2.85 3.00 2.95
C PHE A 150 -1.87 3.41 4.04
N LEU A 151 -0.56 3.20 3.85
CA LEU A 151 0.48 3.65 4.77
C LEU A 151 0.38 5.17 4.99
N CYS A 152 0.38 5.95 3.91
CA CYS A 152 0.33 7.41 3.99
C CYS A 152 -0.95 7.88 4.65
N VAL A 153 -2.12 7.41 4.21
CA VAL A 153 -3.42 7.79 4.78
C VAL A 153 -3.52 7.39 6.26
N LYS A 154 -2.91 6.26 6.67
CA LYS A 154 -2.92 5.79 8.06
C LYS A 154 -1.99 6.57 8.99
N TYR A 155 -0.79 6.97 8.54
CA TYR A 155 0.26 7.50 9.43
C TYR A 155 0.57 9.00 9.26
N LEU A 156 0.03 9.65 8.24
CA LEU A 156 0.01 11.11 8.20
C LEU A 156 -0.86 11.65 9.34
N GLU A 157 -0.46 12.77 9.90
CA GLU A 157 -1.32 13.56 10.77
C GLU A 157 -2.47 14.13 9.96
N THR A 158 -3.65 14.30 10.56
CA THR A 158 -4.84 14.77 9.84
C THR A 158 -4.61 16.07 9.06
N PRO A 159 -3.89 17.09 9.58
CA PRO A 159 -3.57 18.30 8.81
C PRO A 159 -2.66 18.07 7.60
N GLU A 160 -1.89 16.98 7.57
CA GLU A 160 -0.97 16.64 6.48
C GLU A 160 -1.69 15.93 5.31
N ILE A 161 -2.84 15.30 5.56
CA ILE A 161 -3.59 14.52 4.56
C ILE A 161 -3.98 15.36 3.36
N ARG A 162 -4.53 16.57 3.58
CA ARG A 162 -4.97 17.44 2.49
C ARG A 162 -3.82 17.84 1.56
N PRO A 163 -2.75 18.51 2.03
CA PRO A 163 -1.65 18.91 1.14
C PRO A 163 -0.97 17.71 0.47
N TRP A 164 -0.80 16.59 1.19
CA TRP A 164 -0.25 15.37 0.61
C TRP A 164 -1.14 14.82 -0.51
N LEU A 165 -2.43 14.61 -0.25
CA LEU A 165 -3.33 14.02 -1.24
C LEU A 165 -3.54 14.95 -2.43
N THR A 166 -3.59 16.28 -2.23
CA THR A 166 -3.58 17.23 -3.35
C THR A 166 -2.35 17.07 -4.23
N SER A 167 -1.16 16.85 -3.65
CA SER A 167 0.05 16.59 -4.45
C SER A 167 -0.02 15.28 -5.24
N VAL A 168 -0.55 14.22 -4.62
CA VAL A 168 -0.75 12.91 -5.25
C VAL A 168 -1.75 12.99 -6.42
N LEU A 169 -2.83 13.75 -6.26
CA LEU A 169 -3.84 13.98 -7.30
C LEU A 169 -3.33 14.91 -8.42
N ALA A 170 -2.32 15.73 -8.16
CA ALA A 170 -1.77 16.67 -9.14
C ALA A 170 -0.76 16.03 -10.12
N ILE A 171 -0.37 14.77 -9.91
CA ILE A 171 0.53 14.05 -10.81
C ILE A 171 -0.13 13.86 -12.17
N ASP A 172 0.49 14.41 -13.20
CA ASP A 172 -0.01 14.44 -14.59
C ASP A 172 0.46 13.24 -15.39
N ASP A 173 0.06 12.04 -14.96
CA ASP A 173 0.31 10.79 -15.66
C ASP A 173 -0.99 9.97 -15.77
N PRO A 174 -1.42 9.55 -16.98
CA PRO A 174 -2.68 8.81 -17.16
C PRO A 174 -2.73 7.49 -16.39
N LEU A 175 -1.62 6.74 -16.33
CA LEU A 175 -1.56 5.44 -15.68
C LEU A 175 -1.58 5.58 -14.15
N TRP A 176 -0.97 6.64 -13.63
CA TRP A 176 -1.10 7.03 -12.23
C TRP A 176 -2.55 7.38 -11.86
N ARG A 177 -3.22 8.20 -12.69
CA ARG A 177 -4.63 8.56 -12.52
C ARG A 177 -5.54 7.33 -12.57
N ALA A 178 -5.27 6.37 -13.45
CA ALA A 178 -5.98 5.09 -13.48
C ALA A 178 -5.88 4.37 -12.12
N GLN A 179 -4.67 4.18 -11.59
CA GLN A 179 -4.48 3.54 -10.28
C GLN A 179 -5.18 4.29 -9.14
N LEU A 180 -5.18 5.62 -9.15
CA LEU A 180 -5.93 6.42 -8.18
C LEU A 180 -7.43 6.14 -8.26
N MET A 181 -8.04 6.18 -9.45
CA MET A 181 -9.46 5.90 -9.61
C MET A 181 -9.83 4.52 -9.09
N ILE A 182 -9.06 3.50 -9.50
CA ILE A 182 -9.28 2.10 -9.10
C ILE A 182 -9.16 1.95 -7.58
N TRP A 183 -8.08 2.49 -6.99
CA TRP A 183 -7.83 2.40 -5.57
C TRP A 183 -8.93 3.06 -4.74
N PHE A 184 -9.36 4.27 -5.10
CA PHE A 184 -10.44 4.96 -4.39
C PHE A 184 -11.79 4.24 -4.51
N VAL A 185 -12.06 3.56 -5.63
CA VAL A 185 -13.25 2.72 -5.78
C VAL A 185 -13.15 1.47 -4.89
N GLY A 186 -12.03 0.77 -4.88
CA GLY A 186 -11.86 -0.42 -4.02
C GLY A 186 -11.79 -0.07 -2.53
N ALA A 187 -11.18 1.06 -2.18
CA ALA A 187 -10.99 1.50 -0.80
C ALA A 187 -12.22 2.20 -0.19
N ASP A 188 -13.28 2.47 -0.96
CA ASP A 188 -14.47 3.24 -0.51
C ASP A 188 -15.08 2.66 0.77
N ASP A 189 -15.16 1.33 0.90
CA ASP A 189 -15.68 0.68 2.10
C ASP A 189 -14.80 0.95 3.33
N MET A 190 -13.48 0.96 3.18
CA MET A 190 -12.57 1.28 4.28
C MET A 190 -12.59 2.78 4.61
N LEU A 191 -12.62 3.63 3.59
CA LEU A 191 -12.70 5.09 3.73
C LEU A 191 -14.04 5.55 4.33
N ARG A 192 -15.11 4.78 4.18
CA ARG A 192 -16.39 5.02 4.87
C ARG A 192 -16.54 4.27 6.19
N GLY A 193 -15.52 3.51 6.60
CA GLY A 193 -15.51 2.74 7.84
C GLY A 193 -16.41 1.50 7.87
N ARG A 194 -16.92 1.05 6.72
CA ARG A 194 -17.64 -0.24 6.59
C ARG A 194 -16.69 -1.42 6.76
N VAL A 195 -15.49 -1.34 6.17
CA VAL A 195 -14.39 -2.26 6.42
C VAL A 195 -13.41 -1.61 7.39
N ARG A 196 -13.16 -2.25 8.53
CA ARG A 196 -12.32 -1.67 9.60
C ARG A 196 -10.85 -2.04 9.48
N GLN A 197 -10.53 -3.14 8.78
CA GLN A 197 -9.20 -3.74 8.69
C GLN A 197 -8.96 -4.33 7.30
N PRO A 198 -7.70 -4.33 6.79
CA PRO A 198 -7.39 -4.91 5.49
C PRO A 198 -7.66 -6.40 5.40
N SER A 199 -7.60 -7.12 6.53
CA SER A 199 -8.01 -8.53 6.60
C SER A 199 -9.50 -8.76 6.30
N GLY A 200 -10.31 -7.70 6.30
CA GLY A 200 -11.72 -7.73 5.95
C GLY A 200 -12.01 -7.56 4.46
N PHE A 201 -11.00 -7.28 3.63
CA PHE A 201 -11.18 -7.26 2.17
C PHE A 201 -11.48 -8.66 1.66
N SER A 202 -12.46 -8.77 0.76
CA SER A 202 -12.77 -10.04 0.14
C SER A 202 -11.88 -10.26 -1.08
N PRO A 203 -11.34 -11.47 -1.29
CA PRO A 203 -10.54 -11.78 -2.47
C PRO A 203 -11.35 -11.77 -3.77
N LEU A 204 -12.68 -11.66 -3.67
CA LEU A 204 -13.62 -11.57 -4.78
C LEU A 204 -14.06 -10.12 -5.07
N ASP A 205 -13.55 -9.14 -4.31
CA ASP A 205 -13.93 -7.74 -4.48
C ASP A 205 -13.43 -7.19 -5.81
N TYR A 206 -14.22 -6.27 -6.39
CA TYR A 206 -13.89 -5.60 -7.64
C TYR A 206 -14.12 -4.07 -7.52
N PRO A 207 -13.09 -3.24 -7.76
CA PRO A 207 -11.72 -3.63 -8.10
C PRO A 207 -10.96 -4.19 -6.90
N ARG A 208 -9.94 -5.02 -7.15
CA ARG A 208 -9.07 -5.49 -6.06
C ARG A 208 -8.10 -4.39 -5.65
N ILE A 209 -7.92 -4.27 -4.34
CA ILE A 209 -6.97 -3.35 -3.69
C ILE A 209 -6.16 -4.05 -2.61
N ASP A 210 -6.19 -5.39 -2.58
CA ASP A 210 -5.41 -6.17 -1.64
C ASP A 210 -3.91 -6.07 -1.96
N TRP A 211 -3.10 -6.34 -0.94
CA TRP A 211 -1.64 -6.40 -1.07
C TRP A 211 -1.12 -7.51 -0.16
N GLN A 212 0.10 -7.93 -0.42
CA GLN A 212 0.74 -9.00 0.31
C GLN A 212 0.87 -8.64 1.80
N GLY A 213 0.42 -9.56 2.65
CA GLY A 213 0.40 -9.36 4.10
C GLY A 213 -0.83 -8.63 4.65
N ALA A 214 -1.65 -7.99 3.81
CA ALA A 214 -2.86 -7.27 4.25
C ALA A 214 -3.80 -8.16 5.08
N ARG A 215 -3.95 -9.43 4.69
CA ARG A 215 -4.81 -10.42 5.35
C ARG A 215 -4.43 -10.72 6.81
N TYR A 216 -3.20 -10.45 7.21
CA TYR A 216 -2.73 -10.66 8.58
C TYR A 216 -2.94 -9.43 9.47
N LEU A 217 -3.31 -8.29 8.88
CA LEU A 217 -3.51 -7.03 9.61
C LEU A 217 -4.95 -6.95 10.12
N SER A 218 -5.14 -7.34 11.38
CA SER A 218 -6.44 -7.39 12.07
C SER A 218 -6.64 -6.27 13.09
N GLY A 219 -5.65 -5.41 13.33
CA GLY A 219 -5.75 -4.27 14.25
C GLY A 219 -5.70 -4.61 15.75
N SER A 220 -5.49 -5.88 16.10
CA SER A 220 -5.22 -6.33 17.46
C SER A 220 -4.45 -7.65 17.44
N THR A 221 -3.47 -7.79 18.34
CA THR A 221 -2.79 -9.06 18.63
C THR A 221 -3.52 -9.85 19.72
N ASP A 222 -4.36 -9.18 20.50
CA ASP A 222 -5.22 -9.79 21.51
C ASP A 222 -6.58 -10.14 20.87
N ARG A 223 -6.98 -11.42 20.96
CA ARG A 223 -8.23 -11.92 20.38
C ARG A 223 -9.47 -11.31 21.04
N ASP A 224 -9.34 -10.88 22.30
CA ASP A 224 -10.46 -10.34 23.08
C ASP A 224 -10.54 -8.81 23.04
N ALA A 225 -9.50 -8.14 22.52
CA ALA A 225 -9.50 -6.70 22.39
C ALA A 225 -10.31 -6.23 21.18
N THR A 226 -10.97 -5.08 21.31
CA THR A 226 -11.65 -4.45 20.18
C THR A 226 -10.60 -4.04 19.14
N PRO A 227 -10.70 -4.52 17.89
CA PRO A 227 -9.80 -4.12 16.83
C PRO A 227 -9.77 -2.60 16.68
N LEU A 228 -8.58 -2.03 16.62
CA LEU A 228 -8.40 -0.62 16.28
C LEU A 228 -8.99 -0.36 14.88
N GLU A 229 -9.32 0.88 14.56
CA GLU A 229 -9.57 1.22 13.16
C GLU A 229 -8.24 1.25 12.40
N PHE A 230 -8.20 0.64 11.20
CA PHE A 230 -6.99 0.65 10.40
C PHE A 230 -6.61 2.07 9.97
N VAL A 231 -7.55 2.79 9.35
CA VAL A 231 -7.43 4.23 9.10
C VAL A 231 -8.27 4.98 10.13
N PRO A 232 -7.67 5.90 10.91
CA PRO A 232 -8.41 6.74 11.84
C PRO A 232 -9.51 7.54 11.13
N SER A 233 -10.70 7.63 11.75
CA SER A 233 -11.86 8.37 11.19
C SER A 233 -11.50 9.75 10.63
N ALA A 234 -10.79 10.58 11.41
CA ALA A 234 -10.39 11.92 10.98
C ALA A 234 -9.53 11.93 9.70
N ASN A 235 -8.68 10.91 9.50
CA ASN A 235 -7.88 10.78 8.29
C ASN A 235 -8.72 10.32 7.10
N ARG A 236 -9.71 9.45 7.32
CA ARG A 236 -10.67 9.04 6.28
C ARG A 236 -11.46 10.23 5.78
N ASP A 237 -12.04 10.99 6.71
CA ASP A 237 -12.85 12.17 6.40
C ASP A 237 -12.02 13.21 5.65
N ALA A 238 -10.80 13.51 6.14
CA ALA A 238 -9.89 14.43 5.46
C ALA A 238 -9.50 13.98 4.04
N ALA A 239 -9.31 12.68 3.81
CA ALA A 239 -8.99 12.14 2.49
C ALA A 239 -10.19 12.25 1.53
N VAL A 240 -11.38 11.84 1.98
CA VAL A 240 -12.62 11.90 1.19
C VAL A 240 -12.98 13.35 0.86
N ASP A 241 -12.91 14.26 1.83
CA ASP A 241 -13.20 15.68 1.62
C ASP A 241 -12.20 16.33 0.66
N THR A 242 -10.91 16.00 0.78
CA THR A 242 -9.89 16.50 -0.13
C THR A 242 -10.13 16.00 -1.56
N LEU A 243 -10.43 14.71 -1.72
CA LEU A 243 -10.73 14.15 -3.03
C LEU A 243 -11.94 14.82 -3.67
N ARG A 244 -13.04 14.98 -2.92
CA ARG A 244 -14.26 15.65 -3.39
C ARG A 244 -14.04 17.11 -3.77
N ALA A 245 -13.20 17.82 -3.02
CA ALA A 245 -12.87 19.21 -3.31
C ALA A 245 -12.06 19.35 -4.62
N VAL A 246 -11.21 18.37 -4.95
CA VAL A 246 -10.39 18.38 -6.17
C VAL A 246 -11.16 17.81 -7.37
N MET A 247 -12.02 16.81 -7.16
CA MET A 247 -12.67 16.06 -8.22
C MET A 247 -13.94 16.74 -8.75
N THR A 248 -13.73 17.86 -9.43
CA THR A 248 -14.77 18.54 -10.22
C THR A 248 -15.09 17.77 -11.49
N GLU A 249 -16.22 18.08 -12.14
CA GLU A 249 -16.54 17.53 -13.46
C GLU A 249 -15.44 17.78 -14.48
N ALA A 250 -14.90 19.00 -14.51
CA ALA A 250 -13.81 19.37 -15.41
C ALA A 250 -12.55 18.53 -15.16
N THR A 251 -12.17 18.33 -13.90
CA THR A 251 -11.03 17.50 -13.52
C THR A 251 -11.25 16.05 -13.94
N PHE A 252 -12.45 15.51 -13.72
CA PHE A 252 -12.78 14.14 -14.09
C PHE A 252 -12.72 13.93 -15.61
N LEU A 253 -13.30 14.86 -16.39
CA LEU A 253 -13.27 14.79 -17.86
C LEU A 253 -11.85 14.91 -18.42
N ASP A 254 -11.00 15.76 -17.83
CA ASP A 254 -9.58 15.83 -18.19
C ASP A 254 -8.86 14.50 -17.94
N TRP A 255 -9.10 13.88 -16.77
CA TRP A 255 -8.53 12.58 -16.46
C TRP A 255 -8.99 11.50 -17.43
N LEU A 256 -10.28 11.44 -17.74
CA LEU A 256 -10.82 10.52 -18.75
C LEU A 256 -10.19 10.72 -20.12
N GLN A 257 -10.08 11.98 -20.58
CA GLN A 257 -9.46 12.29 -21.86
C GLN A 257 -7.98 11.86 -21.90
N SER A 258 -7.26 12.01 -20.78
CA SER A 258 -5.86 11.58 -20.67
C SER A 258 -5.70 10.06 -20.80
N LEU A 259 -6.68 9.29 -20.31
CA LEU A 259 -6.71 7.83 -20.41
C LEU A 259 -6.99 7.33 -21.83
N GLY A 260 -7.76 8.07 -22.63
CA GLY A 260 -8.07 7.73 -24.03
C GLY A 260 -6.86 7.71 -24.98
N ARG A 261 -5.65 7.97 -24.48
CA ARG A 261 -4.38 7.74 -25.20
C ARG A 261 -3.83 6.31 -24.99
N HIS A 262 -4.48 5.52 -24.15
CA HIS A 262 -4.08 4.19 -23.72
C HIS A 262 -5.25 3.21 -23.88
N ASP A 263 -5.62 2.88 -25.12
CA ASP A 263 -6.79 2.06 -25.47
C ASP A 263 -6.96 0.78 -24.62
N HIS A 264 -5.86 0.08 -24.34
CA HIS A 264 -5.89 -1.13 -23.53
C HIS A 264 -6.29 -0.86 -22.07
N VAL A 265 -5.78 0.23 -21.47
CA VAL A 265 -6.13 0.64 -20.10
C VAL A 265 -7.57 1.09 -20.04
N GLU A 266 -8.00 1.92 -21.00
CA GLU A 266 -9.40 2.36 -21.09
C GLU A 266 -10.35 1.17 -21.19
N SER A 267 -10.04 0.20 -22.05
CA SER A 267 -10.82 -1.03 -22.21
C SER A 267 -10.90 -1.86 -20.92
N GLU A 268 -9.79 -2.00 -20.19
CA GLU A 268 -9.74 -2.80 -18.96
C GLU A 268 -10.40 -2.11 -17.76
N LEU A 269 -10.36 -0.78 -17.71
CA LEU A 269 -11.00 0.01 -16.65
C LEU A 269 -12.52 -0.10 -16.66
N ALA A 270 -13.12 -0.40 -17.82
CA ALA A 270 -14.56 -0.57 -17.99
C ALA A 270 -15.37 0.56 -17.32
N ASP A 271 -16.18 0.25 -16.30
CA ASP A 271 -17.04 1.22 -15.61
C ASP A 271 -16.41 1.86 -14.37
N LEU A 272 -15.17 1.49 -14.01
CA LEU A 272 -14.48 1.99 -12.81
C LEU A 272 -14.35 3.53 -12.77
N PRO A 273 -14.02 4.24 -13.87
CA PRO A 273 -13.95 5.71 -13.84
C PRO A 273 -15.30 6.35 -13.48
N TYR A 274 -16.40 5.81 -13.99
CA TYR A 274 -17.75 6.31 -13.69
C TYR A 274 -18.19 5.96 -12.26
N ARG A 275 -17.81 4.78 -11.75
CA ARG A 275 -18.00 4.44 -10.32
C ARG A 275 -17.21 5.37 -9.41
N PHE A 276 -15.99 5.72 -9.79
CA PHE A 276 -15.17 6.68 -9.07
C PHE A 276 -15.85 8.05 -9.00
N TYR A 277 -16.25 8.60 -10.16
CA TYR A 277 -16.92 9.90 -10.20
C TYR A 277 -18.28 9.91 -9.49
N SER A 278 -19.06 8.84 -9.62
CA SER A 278 -20.35 8.73 -8.91
C SER A 278 -20.22 8.63 -7.38
N ARG A 279 -19.02 8.38 -6.83
CA ARG A 279 -18.78 8.37 -5.38
C ARG A 279 -18.14 9.66 -4.87
N TYR A 280 -17.26 10.26 -5.67
CA TYR A 280 -16.38 11.34 -5.23
C TYR A 280 -16.50 12.64 -6.04
N GLY A 281 -17.31 12.68 -7.11
CA GLY A 281 -17.58 13.90 -7.85
C GLY A 281 -18.34 14.93 -7.01
N ALA A 282 -18.07 16.22 -7.27
CA ALA A 282 -18.62 17.37 -6.53
C ALA A 282 -20.16 17.44 -6.48
N SER A 283 -20.87 16.74 -7.37
CA SER A 283 -22.33 16.75 -7.46
C SER A 283 -23.05 15.86 -6.43
N ASN A 284 -22.33 15.11 -5.60
CA ASN A 284 -22.94 14.29 -4.55
C ASN A 284 -23.01 15.07 -3.22
N PRO A 285 -24.19 15.49 -2.76
CA PRO A 285 -24.32 16.04 -1.42
C PRO A 285 -23.92 14.98 -0.38
N PRO A 286 -23.36 15.38 0.77
CA PRO A 286 -23.05 14.44 1.85
C PRO A 286 -24.35 13.78 2.31
N GLY A 287 -24.41 12.45 2.17
CA GLY A 287 -25.45 11.60 2.75
C GLY A 287 -25.14 11.25 4.20
#